data_AF-Q2FYM5-F1
#
_entry.id   AF-Q2FYM5-F1
#
_cell.length_a   1.000
_cell.length_b   1.000
_cell.length_c   1.000
_cell.angle_alpha   90.00
_cell.angle_beta   90.00
_cell.angle_gamma   90.00
#
_symmetry.space_group_name_H-M   'P 1'
#
loop_
_entity.id
_entity.type
_entity.pdbx_description
1 polymer ?
#
loop_
_entity_poly.entity_id
_entity_poly.type
_entity_poly.pdbx_seq_one_letter_code
_entity_poly.pdbx_strand_id
1 'polypeptide(L)'
;MYKNYNMTQLTLPIETSVRIPQNDNTRYVNEIVETISDSEFDEFICPNNKRIGFKRYAYRNDRYSFKRDFKLYECDDCSSCSLRHQCMKPNSKSNKKIMKNYNWEYFKAQINQKLSEPETKKSIVKEKLM
;
A
#
# COMPACT_ATOMS: atom_id res chain seq x y z
N MET A 1 -21.17 28.12 17.89
CA MET A 1 -20.38 29.30 18.34
C MET A 1 -19.96 30.08 17.11
N TYR A 2 -20.38 31.34 16.98
CA TYR A 2 -19.90 32.21 15.89
C TYR A 2 -18.47 32.66 16.22
N LYS A 3 -17.52 32.37 15.32
CA LYS A 3 -16.19 32.97 15.39
C LYS A 3 -16.29 34.38 14.81
N ASN A 4 -15.86 35.37 15.59
CA ASN A 4 -15.95 36.79 15.24
C ASN A 4 -14.77 37.13 14.32
N TYR A 5 -14.97 37.00 13.00
CA TYR A 5 -13.95 37.27 11.99
C TYR A 5 -14.00 38.74 11.58
N ASN A 6 -12.81 39.34 11.39
CA ASN A 6 -12.63 40.69 10.88
C ASN A 6 -12.25 40.65 9.40
N MET A 7 -12.73 41.62 8.61
CA MET A 7 -12.36 41.84 7.19
C MET A 7 -10.85 41.89 6.92
N THR A 8 -10.00 42.18 7.91
CA THR A 8 -8.53 42.20 7.75
C THR A 8 -7.85 40.84 7.97
N GLN A 9 -8.61 39.78 8.28
CA GLN A 9 -8.04 38.47 8.61
C GLN A 9 -7.70 37.65 7.35
N LEU A 10 -6.41 37.57 7.01
CA LEU A 10 -5.91 36.87 5.81
C LEU A 10 -5.77 35.34 5.98
N THR A 11 -5.76 34.84 7.22
CA THR A 11 -5.56 33.41 7.51
C THR A 11 -6.57 32.90 8.54
N LEU A 12 -7.16 31.75 8.21
CA LEU A 12 -8.08 31.03 9.08
C LEU A 12 -7.38 29.79 9.65
N PRO A 13 -7.31 29.63 10.98
CA PRO A 13 -6.83 28.39 11.57
C PRO A 13 -7.86 27.28 11.32
N ILE A 14 -7.52 26.35 10.45
CA ILE A 14 -8.24 25.08 10.28
C ILE A 14 -7.76 24.13 11.38
N GLU A 15 -8.66 23.70 12.25
CA GLU A 15 -8.37 22.58 13.15
C GLU A 15 -8.40 21.29 12.33
N THR A 16 -7.23 20.70 12.09
CA THR A 16 -7.08 19.44 11.32
C THR A 16 -7.26 18.20 12.18
N SER A 17 -7.31 18.34 13.50
CA SER A 17 -7.38 17.23 14.45
C SER A 17 -8.69 17.25 15.22
N VAL A 18 -9.55 16.26 15.00
CA VAL A 18 -10.74 16.04 15.82
C VAL A 18 -10.37 15.07 16.94
N ARG A 19 -10.62 15.46 18.20
CA ARG A 19 -10.46 14.54 19.34
C ARG A 19 -11.66 13.59 19.38
N ILE A 20 -11.44 12.35 18.98
CA ILE A 20 -12.44 11.28 19.07
C ILE A 20 -12.57 10.85 20.54
N PRO A 21 -13.77 10.85 21.13
CA PRO A 21 -13.97 10.42 22.52
C PRO A 21 -13.65 8.92 22.66
N GLN A 22 -13.15 8.51 23.83
CA GLN A 22 -12.68 7.14 24.04
C GLN A 22 -13.75 6.05 23.82
N ASN A 23 -15.02 6.41 24.01
CA ASN A 23 -16.18 5.52 23.87
C ASN A 23 -16.83 5.58 22.48
N ASP A 24 -16.19 6.23 21.50
CA ASP A 24 -16.75 6.29 20.15
C ASP A 24 -16.69 4.91 19.47
N ASN A 25 -17.74 4.57 18.73
CA ASN A 25 -17.85 3.32 17.99
C ASN A 25 -16.71 3.16 16.97
N THR A 26 -16.16 4.28 16.48
CA THR A 26 -15.00 4.32 15.58
C THR A 26 -13.79 3.60 16.15
N ARG A 27 -13.59 3.64 17.48
CA ARG A 27 -12.47 2.97 18.14
C ARG A 27 -12.64 1.46 18.15
N TYR A 28 -13.87 0.98 18.37
CA TYR A 28 -14.20 -0.45 18.29
C TYR A 28 -14.06 -0.99 16.86
N VAL A 29 -14.48 -0.23 15.86
CA VAL A 29 -14.25 -0.59 14.45
C VAL A 29 -12.75 -0.65 14.14
N ASN A 30 -11.95 0.31 14.61
CA ASN A 30 -10.50 0.28 14.42
C ASN A 30 -9.84 -0.92 15.10
N GLU A 31 -10.25 -1.25 16.33
CA GLU A 31 -9.77 -2.43 17.04
C GLU A 31 -10.13 -3.73 16.29
N ILE A 32 -11.36 -3.86 15.80
CA ILE A 32 -11.74 -5.00 14.94
C ILE A 32 -10.84 -5.08 13.71
N VAL A 33 -10.62 -3.96 13.01
CA VAL A 33 -9.78 -3.93 11.80
C VAL A 33 -8.34 -4.32 12.12
N GLU A 34 -7.78 -3.88 13.26
CA GLU A 34 -6.43 -4.27 13.71
C GLU A 34 -6.34 -5.75 14.12
N THR A 35 -7.45 -6.34 14.59
CA THR A 35 -7.48 -7.76 14.97
C THR A 35 -7.65 -8.72 13.78
N ILE A 36 -8.25 -8.26 12.68
CA ILE A 36 -8.36 -9.10 11.48
C ILE A 36 -6.96 -9.24 10.89
N SER A 37 -6.46 -10.48 10.82
CA SER A 37 -5.17 -10.73 10.21
C SER A 37 -5.18 -10.26 8.75
N ASP A 38 -4.21 -9.45 8.35
CA ASP A 38 -4.02 -8.98 6.95
C ASP A 38 -4.06 -10.14 5.93
N SER A 39 -3.79 -11.36 6.39
CA SER A 39 -3.79 -12.58 5.59
C SER A 39 -5.12 -12.87 4.88
N GLU A 40 -6.26 -12.42 5.43
CA GLU A 40 -7.60 -12.66 4.87
C GLU A 40 -7.97 -11.66 3.76
N PHE A 41 -7.37 -10.46 3.73
CA PHE A 41 -7.70 -9.39 2.79
C PHE A 41 -6.73 -9.28 1.61
N ASP A 42 -5.81 -10.24 1.45
CA ASP A 42 -4.81 -10.27 0.38
C ASP A 42 -5.41 -10.67 -1.00
N GLU A 43 -6.53 -10.07 -1.40
CA GLU A 43 -7.12 -10.26 -2.72
C GLU A 43 -6.77 -9.09 -3.64
N PHE A 44 -6.03 -9.36 -4.72
CA PHE A 44 -5.80 -8.36 -5.77
C PHE A 44 -6.91 -8.40 -6.80
N ILE A 45 -7.36 -7.24 -7.25
CA ILE A 45 -8.36 -7.12 -8.31
C ILE A 45 -7.66 -6.77 -9.62
N CYS A 46 -7.96 -7.53 -10.69
CA CYS A 46 -7.46 -7.20 -12.02
C CYS A 46 -8.33 -6.12 -12.70
N PRO A 47 -7.84 -5.47 -13.77
CA PRO A 47 -8.62 -4.46 -14.51
C PRO A 47 -9.95 -4.96 -15.09
N ASN A 48 -10.11 -6.28 -15.24
CA ASN A 48 -11.35 -6.92 -15.69
C ASN A 48 -12.24 -7.36 -14.49
N ASN A 49 -12.07 -6.75 -13.31
CA ASN A 49 -12.76 -7.05 -12.06
C ASN A 49 -12.71 -8.52 -11.60
N LYS A 50 -11.79 -9.34 -12.14
CA LYS A 50 -11.52 -10.70 -11.63
C LYS A 50 -10.59 -10.66 -10.43
N ARG A 51 -10.87 -11.52 -9.46
CA ARG A 51 -10.05 -11.74 -8.27
C ARG A 51 -8.78 -12.50 -8.63
N ILE A 52 -7.67 -12.12 -8.01
CA ILE A 52 -6.38 -12.79 -8.09
C ILE A 52 -6.08 -13.28 -6.68
N GLY A 53 -6.49 -14.52 -6.41
CA GLY A 53 -6.29 -15.16 -5.13
C GLY A 53 -4.85 -15.60 -4.90
N PHE A 54 -4.52 -15.81 -3.62
CA PHE A 54 -3.27 -16.44 -3.23
C PHE A 54 -3.22 -17.89 -3.76
N LYS A 55 -2.07 -18.30 -4.30
CA LYS A 55 -1.84 -19.70 -4.70
C LYS A 55 -0.79 -20.39 -3.85
N ARG A 56 0.38 -19.78 -3.69
CA ARG A 56 1.52 -20.42 -3.00
C ARG A 56 2.62 -19.44 -2.62
N TYR A 57 3.46 -19.86 -1.69
CA TYR A 57 4.76 -19.23 -1.48
C TYR A 57 5.75 -19.68 -2.56
N ALA A 58 6.67 -18.78 -2.91
CA ALA A 58 7.75 -19.03 -3.86
C ALA A 58 8.99 -18.29 -3.37
N TYR A 59 10.16 -18.88 -3.52
CA TYR A 59 11.42 -18.22 -3.22
C TYR A 59 12.23 -18.00 -4.50
N ARG A 60 13.09 -16.99 -4.50
CA ARG A 60 14.14 -16.81 -5.51
C ARG A 60 15.46 -16.56 -4.81
N ASN A 61 16.53 -17.11 -5.40
CA ASN A 61 17.89 -16.79 -4.99
C ASN A 61 18.41 -15.67 -5.87
N ASP A 62 19.04 -14.68 -5.25
CA ASP A 62 19.78 -13.67 -6.00
C ASP A 62 21.14 -14.19 -6.47
N ARG A 63 21.87 -13.35 -7.23
CA ARG A 63 23.25 -13.62 -7.67
C ARG A 63 24.18 -13.96 -6.50
N TYR A 64 23.95 -13.38 -5.33
CA TYR A 64 24.73 -13.60 -4.10
C TYR A 64 24.11 -14.66 -3.18
N SER A 65 23.34 -15.60 -3.74
CA SER A 65 22.68 -16.71 -3.04
C SER A 65 21.74 -16.34 -1.88
N PHE A 66 21.43 -15.06 -1.67
CA PHE A 66 20.38 -14.64 -0.74
C PHE A 66 19.02 -15.14 -1.20
N LYS A 67 18.34 -15.87 -0.31
CA LYS A 67 16.96 -16.32 -0.49
C LYS A 67 16.01 -15.17 -0.20
N ARG A 68 15.10 -14.92 -1.13
CA ARG A 68 13.99 -13.98 -0.98
C ARG A 68 12.69 -14.71 -1.12
N ASP A 69 11.83 -14.55 -0.13
CA ASP A 69 10.50 -15.14 -0.11
C ASP A 69 9.48 -14.21 -0.76
N PHE A 70 8.58 -14.82 -1.52
CA PHE A 70 7.51 -14.16 -2.25
C PHE A 70 6.19 -14.90 -2.02
N LYS A 71 5.11 -14.13 -1.87
CA LYS A 71 3.75 -14.62 -1.93
C LYS A 71 3.27 -14.50 -3.39
N LEU A 72 2.90 -15.63 -4.00
CA LEU A 72 2.46 -15.70 -5.39
C LEU A 72 0.92 -15.75 -5.44
N TYR A 73 0.38 -14.82 -6.19
CA TYR A 73 -1.03 -14.68 -6.51
C TYR A 73 -1.25 -14.99 -7.98
N GLU A 74 -2.31 -15.72 -8.31
CA GLU A 74 -2.65 -16.06 -9.69
C GLU A 74 -4.14 -15.87 -9.92
N CYS A 75 -4.48 -15.31 -11.08
CA CYS A 75 -5.86 -15.23 -11.54
C CYS A 75 -6.34 -16.62 -11.96
N ASP A 76 -7.58 -16.97 -11.64
CA ASP A 76 -8.12 -18.29 -11.96
C ASP A 76 -8.23 -18.52 -13.47
N ASP A 77 -8.81 -17.58 -14.22
CA ASP A 77 -8.92 -17.68 -15.68
C ASP A 77 -8.73 -16.35 -16.42
N CYS A 78 -7.67 -16.29 -17.24
CA CYS A 78 -7.41 -15.18 -18.16
C CYS A 78 -7.65 -15.52 -19.64
N SER A 79 -8.11 -16.73 -19.97
CA SER A 79 -8.24 -17.24 -21.35
C SER A 79 -9.17 -16.39 -22.23
N SER A 80 -10.34 -16.02 -21.72
CA SER A 80 -11.37 -15.24 -22.41
C SER A 80 -11.33 -13.72 -22.12
N CYS A 81 -10.22 -13.20 -21.58
CA CYS A 81 -10.17 -11.79 -21.16
C CYS A 81 -9.88 -10.85 -22.34
N SER A 82 -10.79 -9.91 -22.62
CA SER A 82 -10.61 -8.88 -23.67
C SER A 82 -9.36 -8.01 -23.44
N LEU A 83 -8.97 -7.79 -22.18
CA LEU A 83 -7.79 -7.01 -21.82
C LEU A 83 -6.49 -7.82 -21.77
N ARG A 84 -6.49 -9.11 -22.19
CA ARG A 84 -5.33 -10.00 -22.08
C ARG A 84 -4.10 -9.44 -22.80
N HIS A 85 -4.28 -8.86 -23.99
CA HIS A 85 -3.18 -8.29 -24.79
C HIS A 85 -2.52 -7.07 -24.12
N GLN A 86 -3.28 -6.28 -23.35
CA GLN A 86 -2.75 -5.13 -22.61
C GLN A 86 -2.19 -5.53 -21.24
N CYS A 87 -2.74 -6.59 -20.64
CA CYS A 87 -2.42 -7.00 -19.28
C CYS A 87 -1.25 -8.01 -19.20
N MET A 88 -1.01 -8.79 -20.26
CA MET A 88 0.02 -9.84 -20.28
C MET A 88 0.96 -9.66 -21.48
N LYS A 89 2.19 -10.18 -21.36
CA LYS A 89 3.11 -10.24 -22.49
C LYS A 89 2.49 -11.08 -23.62
N PRO A 90 2.72 -10.72 -24.89
CA PRO A 90 2.26 -11.51 -26.03
C PRO A 90 2.77 -12.96 -25.91
N ASN A 91 1.95 -13.93 -26.34
CA ASN A 91 2.22 -15.38 -26.31
C ASN A 91 2.36 -16.03 -24.92
N SER A 92 2.01 -15.33 -23.83
CA SER A 92 1.94 -15.95 -22.51
C SER A 92 0.84 -17.02 -22.49
N LYS A 93 1.20 -18.27 -22.18
CA LYS A 93 0.24 -19.38 -22.01
C LYS A 93 -0.34 -19.47 -20.60
N SER A 94 0.29 -18.84 -19.61
CA SER A 94 -0.17 -18.86 -18.22
C SER A 94 -1.26 -17.81 -17.94
N ASN A 95 -1.87 -17.89 -16.76
CA ASN A 95 -2.70 -16.82 -16.20
C ASN A 95 -1.85 -15.68 -15.63
N LYS A 96 -2.49 -14.55 -15.33
CA LYS A 96 -1.84 -13.40 -14.69
C LYS A 96 -1.35 -13.80 -13.32
N LYS A 97 -0.06 -13.56 -13.06
CA LYS A 97 0.59 -13.81 -11.77
C LYS A 97 1.12 -12.52 -11.20
N ILE A 98 0.94 -12.32 -9.89
CA ILE A 98 1.53 -11.23 -9.12
C ILE A 98 2.38 -11.87 -8.05
N MET A 99 3.61 -11.39 -7.89
CA MET A 99 4.50 -11.81 -6.82
C MET A 99 4.74 -10.61 -5.90
N LYS A 100 4.48 -10.78 -4.62
CA LYS A 100 4.72 -9.76 -3.59
C LYS A 100 5.74 -10.24 -2.59
N ASN A 101 6.62 -9.35 -2.19
CA ASN A 101 7.58 -9.58 -1.12
C ASN A 101 7.22 -8.66 0.05
N TYR A 102 6.61 -9.22 1.09
CA TYR A 102 6.16 -8.47 2.25
C TYR A 102 7.33 -7.92 3.07
N ASN A 103 8.43 -8.66 3.19
CA ASN A 103 9.64 -8.19 3.87
C ASN A 103 10.18 -6.93 3.20
N TRP A 104 10.16 -6.89 1.86
CA TRP A 104 10.56 -5.72 1.11
C TRP A 104 9.62 -4.53 1.29
N GLU A 105 8.30 -4.77 1.28
CA GLU A 105 7.31 -3.71 1.51
C GLU A 105 7.39 -3.13 2.91
N TYR A 106 7.65 -3.97 3.91
CA TYR A 106 7.90 -3.56 5.29
C TYR A 106 9.10 -2.60 5.39
N PHE A 107 10.26 -2.96 4.86
CA PHE A 107 11.42 -2.08 4.88
C PHE A 107 11.20 -0.80 4.09
N LYS A 108 10.49 -0.87 2.96
CA LYS A 108 10.12 0.32 2.19
C LYS A 108 9.21 1.26 3.00
N ALA A 109 8.24 0.72 3.74
CA ALA A 109 7.38 1.50 4.63
C ALA A 109 8.19 2.18 5.74
N GLN A 110 9.10 1.46 6.39
CA GLN A 110 9.99 2.04 7.39
C GLN A 110 10.87 3.16 6.83
N ILE A 111 11.47 2.96 5.65
CA ILE A 111 12.30 3.98 5.00
C ILE A 111 11.45 5.19 4.63
N ASN A 112 10.25 4.98 4.08
CA ASN A 112 9.33 6.07 3.74
C ASN A 112 8.88 6.86 4.98
N GLN A 113 8.66 6.18 6.12
CA GLN A 113 8.36 6.82 7.39
C GLN A 113 9.52 7.72 7.84
N LYS A 114 10.76 7.20 7.84
CA LYS A 114 11.95 7.99 8.17
C LYS A 114 12.19 9.14 7.19
N LEU A 115 11.94 8.94 5.90
CA LEU A 115 12.02 9.99 4.88
C LEU A 115 10.90 11.02 5.00
N SER A 116 9.81 10.72 5.71
CA SER A 116 8.72 11.68 5.92
C SER A 116 9.08 12.73 6.98
N GLU A 117 10.00 12.39 7.88
CA GLU A 117 10.50 13.26 8.93
C GLU A 117 11.16 14.52 8.34
N PRO A 118 10.83 15.72 8.84
CA PRO A 118 11.31 16.97 8.24
C PRO A 118 12.83 17.16 8.35
N GLU A 119 13.48 16.55 9.34
CA GLU A 119 14.93 16.63 9.54
C GLU A 119 15.70 15.85 8.46
N THR A 120 15.24 14.65 8.10
CA THR A 120 15.86 13.80 7.07
C THR A 120 15.63 14.33 5.66
N LYS A 121 14.44 14.91 5.37
CA LYS A 121 14.21 15.59 4.08
C LYS A 121 15.19 16.73 3.86
N LYS A 122 15.49 17.50 4.92
CA LYS A 122 16.43 18.63 4.84
C LYS A 122 17.88 18.15 4.63
N SER A 123 18.31 17.07 5.27
CA SER A 123 19.67 16.54 5.05
C SER A 123 19.87 16.00 3.63
N ILE A 124 18.90 15.25 3.09
CA ILE A 124 18.98 14.67 1.74
C ILE A 124 18.97 15.76 0.66
N VAL A 125 18.13 16.79 0.81
CA VAL A 125 18.11 17.92 -0.14
C VAL A 125 19.43 18.70 -0.09
N LYS A 126 20.02 18.86 1.10
CA LYS A 126 21.31 19.55 1.26
C LYS A 126 22.46 18.81 0.57
N GLU A 127 22.46 17.48 0.61
CA GLU A 127 23.48 16.64 -0.04
C GLU A 127 23.32 16.57 -1.57
N LYS A 128 22.10 16.73 -2.09
CA LYS A 128 21.82 16.73 -3.54
C LYS A 128 22.10 18.07 -4.25
N LEU A 129 22.29 19.13 -3.47
CA LEU A 129 22.59 20.50 -3.96
C LEU A 129 24.09 20.83 -3.93
N MET A 130 24.93 19.96 -3.38
CA MET A 130 26.40 20.03 -3.46
C MET A 130 26.91 19.12 -4.56
#